data_AF-A0A2U1LHS2-F1
#
_entry.id   AF-A0A2U1LHS2-F1
#
_cell.length_a   1.000
_cell.length_b   1.000
_cell.length_c   1.000
_cell.angle_alpha   90.00
_cell.angle_beta   90.00
_cell.angle_gamma   90.00
#
_symmetry.space_group_name_H-M   'P 1'
#
loop_
_entity.id
_entity.type
_entity.pdbx_description
1 polymer ?
#
loop_
_entity_poly.entity_id
_entity_poly.type
_entity_poly.pdbx_seq_one_letter_code
_entity_poly.pdbx_strand_id
1 'polypeptide(L)'
;MAVDATVSLNQLDGSVECSCGHFNWHGYLCRHVFCVFGIHGINTIPHNCILNHWRKNVLPEHLREKRHHYGSCIEETEIIASEILSTVEESITIIRSNPGKLSELLLKVKGLKRDLEADVPVPNAHQNKDALY
;
A
#
# COMPACT_ATOMS: atom_id res chain seq x y z
N MET A 1 -20.65 -21.23 -15.92
CA MET A 1 -19.79 -22.41 -16.10
C MET A 1 -19.00 -22.57 -14.82
N ALA A 2 -19.22 -23.64 -14.05
CA ALA A 2 -18.34 -23.96 -12.93
C ALA A 2 -16.97 -24.26 -13.53
N VAL A 3 -15.95 -23.47 -13.18
CA VAL A 3 -14.59 -23.78 -13.57
C VAL A 3 -14.17 -24.94 -12.68
N ASP A 4 -14.09 -26.14 -13.25
CA ASP A 4 -13.61 -27.31 -12.54
C ASP A 4 -12.13 -27.08 -12.17
N ALA A 5 -11.90 -26.84 -10.88
CA ALA A 5 -10.57 -26.61 -10.33
C ALA A 5 -10.14 -27.83 -9.52
N THR A 6 -9.00 -28.40 -9.88
CA THR A 6 -8.38 -29.51 -9.15
C THR A 6 -7.48 -28.93 -8.07
N VAL A 7 -7.59 -29.46 -6.86
CA VAL A 7 -6.76 -29.08 -5.71
C VAL A 7 -6.02 -30.32 -5.22
N SER A 8 -4.70 -30.25 -5.23
CA SER A 8 -3.81 -31.28 -4.69
C SER A 8 -3.34 -30.85 -3.32
N LEU A 9 -3.67 -31.63 -2.28
CA LEU A 9 -3.20 -31.43 -0.91
C LEU A 9 -2.22 -32.55 -0.57
N ASN A 10 -0.96 -32.21 -0.35
CA ASN A 10 0.04 -33.13 0.19
C ASN A 10 -0.08 -33.12 1.72
N GLN A 11 -0.48 -34.25 2.29
CA GLN A 11 -0.69 -34.39 3.73
C GLN A 11 0.62 -34.51 4.53
N LEU A 12 1.73 -34.87 3.89
CA LEU A 12 3.04 -35.00 4.56
C LEU A 12 3.68 -33.63 4.78
N ASP A 13 3.67 -32.79 3.75
CA ASP A 13 4.35 -31.49 3.76
C ASP A 13 3.37 -30.31 3.97
N GLY A 14 2.07 -30.60 4.00
CA GLY A 14 1.00 -29.60 4.08
C GLY A 14 0.93 -28.69 2.85
N SER A 15 1.59 -29.04 1.74
CA SER A 15 1.59 -28.22 0.52
C SER A 15 0.28 -28.36 -0.23
N VAL A 16 -0.23 -27.25 -0.74
CA VAL A 16 -1.48 -27.21 -1.48
C VAL A 16 -1.29 -26.48 -2.79
N GLU A 17 -1.73 -27.11 -3.86
CA GLU A 17 -1.69 -26.54 -5.20
C GLU A 17 -3.07 -26.59 -5.82
N CYS A 18 -3.47 -25.52 -6.49
CA CYS A 18 -4.73 -25.45 -7.21
C CYS A 18 -4.50 -25.07 -8.66
N SER A 19 -5.15 -25.80 -9.58
CA SER A 19 -5.04 -25.58 -11.02
C SER A 19 -5.51 -24.20 -11.50
N CYS A 20 -6.25 -23.45 -10.66
CA CYS A 20 -6.62 -22.08 -10.97
C CYS A 20 -5.43 -21.09 -10.99
N GLY A 21 -4.25 -21.50 -10.54
CA GLY A 21 -3.02 -20.67 -10.55
C GLY A 21 -3.07 -19.46 -9.60
N HIS A 22 -4.17 -19.23 -8.90
CA HIS A 22 -4.41 -18.04 -8.10
C HIS A 22 -3.28 -17.72 -7.11
N PHE A 23 -2.74 -18.74 -6.44
CA PHE A 23 -1.63 -18.58 -5.50
C PHE A 23 -0.34 -18.10 -6.19
N ASN A 24 -0.07 -18.57 -7.42
CA ASN A 24 1.13 -18.18 -8.17
C ASN A 24 1.03 -16.73 -8.69
N TRP A 25 -0.17 -16.27 -9.03
CA TRP A 25 -0.39 -14.94 -9.60
C TRP A 25 -0.58 -13.86 -8.54
N HIS A 26 -1.29 -14.18 -7.46
CA HIS A 26 -1.68 -13.20 -6.44
C HIS A 26 -1.02 -13.45 -5.08
N GLY A 27 -0.34 -14.58 -4.89
CA GLY A 27 0.35 -14.90 -3.64
C GLY A 27 -0.55 -15.39 -2.49
N TYR A 28 -1.88 -15.44 -2.67
CA TYR A 28 -2.81 -15.93 -1.64
C TYR A 28 -3.68 -17.09 -2.13
N LEU A 29 -4.14 -17.89 -1.16
CA LEU A 29 -4.96 -19.08 -1.40
C LEU A 29 -6.31 -18.71 -2.03
N CYS A 30 -6.75 -19.48 -3.01
CA CYS A 30 -8.06 -19.29 -3.62
C CYS A 30 -9.17 -19.93 -2.80
N ARG A 31 -10.42 -19.59 -3.13
CA ARG A 31 -11.62 -20.22 -2.57
C ARG A 31 -11.60 -21.75 -2.70
N HIS A 32 -11.07 -22.30 -3.80
CA HIS A 32 -11.01 -23.76 -4.00
C HIS A 32 -10.17 -24.46 -2.94
N VAL A 33 -9.02 -23.88 -2.57
CA VAL A 33 -8.16 -24.40 -1.50
C VAL A 33 -8.87 -24.34 -0.15
N PHE A 34 -9.53 -23.22 0.16
CA PHE A 34 -10.29 -23.08 1.41
C PHE A 34 -11.42 -24.10 1.54
N CYS A 35 -12.11 -24.42 0.43
CA CYS A 35 -13.11 -25.48 0.42
C CYS A 35 -12.51 -26.84 0.80
N VAL A 36 -11.34 -27.19 0.24
CA VAL A 36 -10.65 -28.45 0.56
C VAL A 36 -10.14 -28.48 1.99
N PHE A 37 -9.65 -27.36 2.53
CA PHE A 37 -9.27 -27.25 3.94
C PHE A 37 -10.45 -27.52 4.86
N GLY A 38 -11.63 -26.97 4.55
CA GLY A 38 -12.86 -27.25 5.30
C GLY A 38 -13.24 -28.73 5.30
N ILE A 39 -13.10 -29.42 4.16
CA ILE A 39 -13.37 -30.87 4.04
C ILE A 39 -12.38 -31.68 4.89
N HIS A 40 -11.11 -31.28 4.91
CA HIS A 40 -10.06 -31.96 5.67
C HIS A 40 -9.95 -31.51 7.14
N GLY A 41 -10.86 -30.65 7.61
CA GLY A 41 -10.84 -30.13 8.99
C GLY A 41 -9.62 -29.26 9.31
N ILE A 42 -8.96 -28.69 8.29
CA ILE A 42 -7.80 -27.82 8.45
C ILE A 42 -8.30 -26.42 8.82
N ASN A 43 -8.25 -26.14 10.13
CA ASN A 43 -8.70 -24.85 10.68
C ASN A 43 -7.59 -23.78 10.71
N THR A 44 -6.35 -24.17 10.40
CA THR A 44 -5.19 -23.28 10.42
C THR A 44 -4.45 -23.36 9.09
N ILE A 45 -4.16 -22.21 8.49
CA ILE A 45 -3.41 -22.14 7.23
C ILE A 45 -1.99 -22.68 7.46
N PRO A 46 -1.56 -23.71 6.70
CA PRO A 46 -0.20 -24.23 6.77
C PRO A 46 0.86 -23.14 6.51
N HIS A 47 1.96 -23.18 7.26
CA HIS A 47 3.00 -22.14 7.22
C HIS A 47 3.64 -21.97 5.84
N ASN A 48 3.75 -23.05 5.06
CA ASN A 48 4.25 -23.07 3.69
C ASN A 48 3.35 -22.32 2.69
N CYS A 49 2.08 -22.09 3.03
CA CYS A 49 1.14 -21.30 2.24
C CYS A 49 1.21 -19.81 2.57
N ILE A 50 1.92 -19.43 3.63
CA ILE A 50 2.06 -18.04 4.08
C ILE A 50 3.38 -17.49 3.59
N LEU A 51 3.36 -16.85 2.41
CA LEU A 51 4.53 -16.17 1.84
C LEU A 51 4.99 -15.03 2.76
N ASN A 52 6.30 -14.76 2.76
CA ASN A 52 6.91 -13.79 3.68
C ASN A 52 6.32 -12.38 3.54
N HIS A 53 5.92 -11.98 2.34
CA HIS A 53 5.30 -10.66 2.09
C HIS A 53 3.89 -10.52 2.71
N TRP A 54 3.21 -11.62 3.05
CA TRP A 54 1.91 -11.60 3.74
C TRP A 54 2.02 -11.67 5.27
N ARG A 55 3.22 -11.85 5.80
CA ARG A 55 3.44 -11.92 7.25
C ARG A 55 3.48 -10.52 7.83
N LYS A 56 2.83 -10.29 8.97
CA LYS A 56 2.88 -9.00 9.70
C LYS A 56 4.32 -8.53 10.03
N ASN A 57 5.27 -9.46 10.01
CA ASN A 57 6.69 -9.25 10.28
C ASN A 57 7.53 -9.52 9.01
N VAL A 58 7.14 -8.98 7.84
CA VAL A 58 8.01 -9.00 6.64
C VAL A 58 9.38 -8.39 6.97
N LEU A 59 9.37 -7.43 7.90
CA LEU A 59 10.52 -6.68 8.36
C LEU A 59 11.03 -7.25 9.69
N PRO A 60 12.36 -7.43 9.86
CA PRO A 60 13.01 -7.68 11.15
C PRO A 60 12.51 -6.74 12.26
N GLU A 61 12.59 -7.16 13.53
CA GLU A 61 12.11 -6.38 14.69
C GLU A 61 12.56 -4.90 14.66
N HIS A 62 13.83 -4.66 14.29
CA HIS A 62 14.44 -3.33 14.19
C HIS A 62 13.93 -2.46 13.01
N LEU A 63 13.13 -3.03 12.11
CA LEU A 63 12.50 -2.36 10.97
C LEU A 63 10.96 -2.31 11.11
N ARG A 64 10.37 -2.94 12.13
CA ARG A 64 8.90 -2.95 12.37
C ARG A 64 8.35 -1.63 12.90
N GLU A 65 9.16 -0.80 13.54
CA GLU A 65 8.81 0.58 13.89
C GLU A 65 8.70 1.48 12.64
N LYS A 66 9.32 1.07 11.52
CA LYS A 66 9.31 1.75 10.22
C LYS A 66 8.21 1.26 9.28
N ARG A 67 7.06 0.81 9.81
CA ARG A 67 5.94 0.31 8.97
C ARG A 67 5.25 1.36 8.09
N HIS A 68 5.62 2.62 8.22
CA HIS A 68 5.22 3.69 7.31
C HIS A 68 6.17 3.84 6.09
N HIS A 69 7.15 2.95 5.95
CA HIS A 69 8.37 3.20 5.17
C HIS A 69 8.74 2.01 4.24
N TYR A 70 7.77 1.30 3.65
CA TYR A 70 8.05 0.39 2.52
C TYR A 70 7.15 0.65 1.29
N GLY A 71 7.31 1.84 0.74
CA GLY A 71 7.08 2.28 -0.63
C GLY A 71 8.34 3.00 -1.15
N SER A 72 9.48 2.30 -1.15
CA SER A 72 10.85 2.84 -1.27
C SER A 72 11.24 3.58 -2.58
N CYS A 73 10.29 4.12 -3.35
CA CYS A 73 10.58 5.13 -4.38
C CYS A 73 9.75 6.41 -4.24
N ILE A 74 8.91 6.54 -3.20
CA ILE A 74 7.97 7.67 -3.01
C ILE A 74 8.20 8.40 -1.66
N GLU A 75 9.09 7.87 -0.81
CA GLU A 75 9.07 8.10 0.64
C GLU A 75 9.58 9.44 1.16
N GLU A 76 10.71 10.00 0.69
CA GLU A 76 11.23 11.22 1.30
C GLU A 76 10.24 12.38 1.15
N THR A 77 9.68 12.54 -0.05
CA THR A 77 8.66 13.56 -0.34
C THR A 77 7.34 13.30 0.36
N GLU A 78 6.91 12.04 0.52
CA GLU A 78 5.66 11.70 1.19
C GLU A 78 5.74 11.83 2.71
N ILE A 79 6.90 11.53 3.31
CA ILE A 79 7.15 11.73 4.74
C ILE A 79 7.16 13.22 5.05
N ILE A 80 7.90 14.01 4.26
CA ILE A 80 7.91 15.46 4.38
C ILE A 80 6.48 16.01 4.19
N ALA A 81 5.73 15.52 3.20
CA ALA A 81 4.33 15.91 3.00
C ALA A 81 3.44 15.54 4.21
N SER A 82 3.58 14.33 4.74
CA SER A 82 2.82 13.88 5.92
C SER A 82 3.16 14.69 7.17
N GLU A 83 4.42 15.05 7.36
CA GLU A 83 4.87 15.88 8.48
C GLU A 83 4.36 17.32 8.37
N ILE A 84 4.36 17.88 7.15
CA ILE A 84 3.73 19.18 6.86
C ILE A 84 2.23 19.13 7.19
N LEU A 85 1.52 18.09 6.75
CA LEU A 85 0.09 17.93 7.00
C LEU A 85 -0.21 17.82 8.50
N SER A 86 0.51 16.97 9.25
CA SER A 86 0.35 16.84 10.71
C SER A 86 0.59 18.16 11.43
N THR A 87 1.66 18.86 11.09
CA THR A 87 2.02 20.15 11.71
C THR A 87 0.94 21.21 11.48
N VAL A 88 0.36 21.25 10.28
CA VAL A 88 -0.73 22.17 9.94
C VAL A 88 -2.02 21.79 10.70
N GLU A 89 -2.35 20.50 10.78
CA GLU A 89 -3.51 20.01 11.54
C GLU A 89 -3.41 20.30 13.04
N GLU A 90 -2.23 20.10 13.64
CA GLU A 90 -1.94 20.45 15.03
C GLU A 90 -2.10 21.96 15.25
N SER A 91 -1.55 22.76 14.34
CA SER A 91 -1.68 24.22 14.37
C SER A 91 -3.15 24.66 14.32
N ILE A 92 -3.95 24.06 13.42
CA ILE A 92 -5.39 24.31 13.30
C ILE A 92 -6.11 23.94 14.60
N THR A 93 -5.76 22.80 15.21
CA THR A 93 -6.37 22.35 16.47
C THR A 93 -6.13 23.37 17.59
N ILE A 94 -4.94 23.95 17.67
CA ILE A 94 -4.58 24.98 18.65
C ILE A 94 -5.36 26.28 18.43
N ILE A 95 -5.51 26.72 17.18
CA ILE A 95 -6.11 28.04 16.86
C ILE A 95 -7.60 27.97 16.48
N ARG A 96 -8.22 26.78 16.50
CA ARG A 96 -9.59 26.53 16.00
C ARG A 96 -10.65 27.48 16.56
N SER A 97 -10.50 27.90 17.82
CA SER A 97 -11.43 28.79 18.51
C SER A 97 -11.22 30.28 18.18
N ASN A 98 -10.20 30.63 17.39
CA ASN A 98 -9.87 32.00 17.03
C ASN A 98 -9.93 32.20 15.49
N PRO A 99 -11.04 32.71 14.95
CA PRO A 99 -11.22 32.87 13.51
C PRO A 99 -10.21 33.84 12.89
N GLY A 100 -9.74 34.84 13.64
CA GLY A 100 -8.70 35.77 13.20
C GLY A 100 -7.38 35.06 12.94
N LYS A 101 -6.92 34.23 13.88
CA LYS A 101 -5.68 33.44 13.72
C LYS A 101 -5.79 32.38 12.62
N LEU A 102 -6.97 31.76 12.44
CA LEU A 102 -7.22 30.87 11.31
C LEU A 102 -7.08 31.60 9.97
N SER A 103 -7.63 32.82 9.87
CA SER A 103 -7.50 33.63 8.65
C SER A 103 -6.05 34.03 8.38
N GLU A 104 -5.27 34.31 9.42
CA GLU A 104 -3.84 34.61 9.32
C GLU A 104 -3.03 33.39 8.83
N LEU A 105 -3.31 32.20 9.38
CA LEU A 105 -2.68 30.95 8.93
C LEU A 105 -3.00 30.66 7.45
N LEU A 106 -4.26 30.85 7.05
CA LEU A 106 -4.69 30.66 5.66
C LEU A 106 -3.96 31.61 4.70
N LEU A 107 -3.77 32.88 5.07
CA LEU A 107 -3.02 33.84 4.26
C LEU A 107 -1.56 33.41 4.09
N LYS A 108 -0.92 32.91 5.15
CA LYS A 108 0.45 32.39 5.10
C LYS A 108 0.58 31.17 4.19
N VAL A 109 -0.32 30.20 4.30
CA VAL A 109 -0.33 29.00 3.44
C VAL A 109 -0.58 29.36 1.97
N LYS A 110 -1.46 30.31 1.69
CA LYS A 110 -1.69 30.82 0.32
C LYS A 110 -0.47 31.56 -0.25
N GLY A 111 0.26 32.28 0.58
CA GLY A 111 1.53 32.90 0.21
C GLY A 111 2.55 31.85 -0.23
N LEU A 112 2.79 30.87 0.64
CA LEU A 112 3.72 29.76 0.36
C LEU A 112 3.37 29.01 -0.93
N LYS A 113 2.08 28.75 -1.18
CA LYS A 113 1.63 28.11 -2.44
C LYS A 113 2.08 28.90 -3.68
N ARG A 114 1.91 30.23 -3.69
CA ARG A 114 2.28 31.07 -4.83
C ARG A 114 3.79 31.09 -5.07
N ASP A 115 4.58 31.10 -4.01
CA ASP A 115 6.04 31.14 -4.11
C ASP A 115 6.56 29.82 -4.72
N LEU A 116 5.99 28.67 -4.32
CA LEU A 116 6.30 27.36 -4.90
C LEU A 116 5.85 27.20 -6.36
N GLU A 117 4.71 27.79 -6.74
CA GLU A 117 4.25 27.80 -8.13
C GLU A 117 5.16 28.63 -9.05
N ALA A 118 5.90 29.61 -8.52
CA ALA A 118 6.87 30.38 -9.28
C ALA A 118 8.17 29.63 -9.58
N ASP A 119 8.52 28.63 -8.77
CA ASP A 119 9.79 27.89 -8.83
C ASP A 119 9.73 26.59 -9.66
N VAL A 120 8.55 26.11 -10.07
CA VAL A 120 8.39 24.86 -10.85
C VAL A 120 8.07 25.16 -12.31
N PRO A 121 8.97 24.91 -13.28
CA PRO A 121 8.65 25.00 -14.70
C PRO A 121 7.64 23.92 -15.08
N VAL A 122 6.53 24.31 -15.72
CA VAL A 122 5.54 23.41 -16.30
C VAL A 122 6.22 22.39 -17.23
N PRO A 123 6.10 21.07 -17.02
CA PRO A 123 6.63 20.09 -17.96
C PRO A 123 5.90 20.24 -19.30
N ASN A 124 6.66 20.67 -20.31
CA ASN A 124 6.19 20.81 -21.67
C ASN A 124 5.74 19.43 -22.16
N ALA A 125 4.45 19.29 -22.52
CA ALA A 125 3.89 18.08 -23.08
C ALA A 125 4.58 17.78 -24.41
N HIS A 126 5.64 16.97 -24.40
CA HIS A 126 6.21 16.44 -25.63
C HIS A 126 5.23 15.40 -26.18
N GLN A 127 4.32 15.87 -27.03
CA GLN A 127 3.54 15.02 -27.92
C GLN A 127 4.54 14.29 -28.82
N ASN A 128 4.88 13.04 -28.50
CA ASN A 128 5.46 12.14 -29.49
C ASN A 128 4.33 11.24 -30.00
N LYS A 129 3.50 11.80 -30.89
CA LYS A 129 2.92 11.02 -31.96
C LYS A 129 3.95 11.10 -33.09
N ASP A 130 4.38 9.94 -33.59
CA ASP A 130 5.19 9.70 -34.79
C ASP A 130 6.61 9.15 -34.55
N ALA A 131 6.66 7.84 -34.31
CA ALA A 131 7.68 6.93 -34.84
C ALA A 131 7.03 5.52 -34.86
N LEU A 132 6.36 5.08 -35.93
CA LEU A 132 6.92 4.46 -37.15
C LEU A 132 7.89 3.30 -36.88
N TYR A 133 7.37 2.09 -36.64
CA TYR A 133 7.36 0.93 -37.56
C TYR A 133 6.54 -0.20 -36.95
#